data_AF-A0A225VFZ8-F1
#
_entry.id   AF-A0A225VFZ8-F1
#
_cell.length_a   1.000
_cell.length_b   1.000
_cell.length_c   1.000
_cell.angle_alpha   90.00
_cell.angle_beta   90.00
_cell.angle_gamma   90.00
#
_symmetry.space_group_name_H-M   'P 1'
#
loop_
_entity.id
_entity.type
_entity.pdbx_description
1 polymer ?
#
loop_
_entity_poly.entity_id
_entity_poly.type
_entity_poly.pdbx_seq_one_letter_code
_entity_poly.pdbx_strand_id
1 'polypeptide(L)'
;MATPNENMKKGRLLRIASDSHDTEDRVPIFTKSLSRFKDWKDLKQMESWVNRDASRKTVLQALGLTGLKGFALRYHHNYNRFLEFLSKREDKRFTRMIANKVTTTSIWQDYKLMKLSELGRTRSRKFQFYMRYAKAYDDDIFLKTKSYSGTAIYYGGTPDEMHVLAGLWASAGRPNDYVKWVLNLENAPRRKLRENPYYQEFLSLQNPKKWNSVTEVLS
;
A
#
# COMPACT_ATOMS: atom_id res chain seq x y z
N MET A 1 -52.85 27.37 9.01
CA MET A 1 -53.44 26.24 8.26
C MET A 1 -53.37 26.56 6.76
N ALA A 2 -52.97 25.56 5.96
CA ALA A 2 -52.92 25.50 4.49
C ALA A 2 -51.89 26.37 3.72
N THR A 3 -50.93 25.68 3.07
CA THR A 3 -50.28 26.12 1.80
C THR A 3 -51.11 25.57 0.62
N PRO A 4 -50.89 26.05 -0.64
CA PRO A 4 -50.01 25.27 -1.53
C PRO A 4 -49.29 26.02 -2.69
N ASN A 5 -48.15 25.45 -3.09
CA ASN A 5 -47.58 25.28 -4.44
C ASN A 5 -47.14 26.50 -5.30
N GLU A 6 -45.84 26.57 -5.65
CA GLU A 6 -45.38 26.23 -7.02
C GLU A 6 -43.84 26.33 -7.21
N ASN A 7 -43.31 25.23 -7.75
CA ASN A 7 -42.33 25.11 -8.83
C ASN A 7 -40.90 25.69 -8.76
N MET A 8 -39.98 24.72 -8.67
CA MET A 8 -38.91 24.45 -9.65
C MET A 8 -37.80 25.49 -9.85
N LYS A 9 -36.60 25.15 -9.36
CA LYS A 9 -35.39 24.91 -10.19
C LYS A 9 -34.25 24.33 -9.34
N LYS A 10 -34.08 23.01 -9.40
CA LYS A 10 -32.93 22.31 -9.98
C LYS A 10 -31.55 22.84 -9.54
N GLY A 11 -31.07 22.34 -8.40
CA GLY A 11 -29.64 22.18 -8.12
C GLY A 11 -29.36 20.70 -7.89
N ARG A 12 -28.73 20.05 -8.88
CA ARG A 12 -28.28 18.65 -8.83
C ARG A 12 -27.38 18.43 -7.60
N LEU A 13 -27.94 17.91 -6.52
CA LEU A 13 -27.17 17.21 -5.51
C LEU A 13 -26.66 15.91 -6.14
N LEU A 14 -25.39 15.94 -6.54
CA LEU A 14 -24.64 14.74 -6.87
C LEU A 14 -24.66 13.83 -5.65
N ARG A 15 -25.51 12.80 -5.72
CA ARG A 15 -25.39 11.61 -4.88
C ARG A 15 -23.97 11.09 -5.08
N ILE A 16 -23.09 11.37 -4.13
CA ILE A 16 -21.92 10.52 -3.89
C ILE A 16 -22.53 9.22 -3.39
N ALA A 17 -22.84 8.33 -4.33
CA ALA A 17 -23.09 6.95 -4.01
C ALA A 17 -21.84 6.46 -3.28
N SER A 18 -22.01 6.22 -1.98
CA SER A 18 -21.15 5.34 -1.23
C SER A 18 -21.17 4.00 -1.96
N ASP A 19 -20.15 3.75 -2.79
CA ASP A 19 -19.86 2.43 -3.34
C ASP A 19 -19.37 1.53 -2.19
N SER A 20 -20.31 1.18 -1.32
CA SER A 20 -20.14 0.27 -0.20
C SER A 20 -20.67 -1.10 -0.56
N HIS A 21 -20.11 -1.76 -1.56
CA HIS A 21 -20.27 -3.19 -1.79
C HIS A 21 -18.97 -3.76 -2.37
N ASP A 22 -17.95 -3.92 -1.52
CA ASP A 22 -16.98 -5.02 -1.55
C ASP A 22 -15.96 -4.80 -0.43
N THR A 23 -16.26 -5.34 0.74
CA THR A 23 -15.39 -5.40 1.92
C THR A 23 -14.45 -6.61 1.90
N GLU A 24 -14.59 -7.48 0.90
CA GLU A 24 -13.84 -8.74 0.75
C GLU A 24 -12.51 -8.58 0.02
N ASP A 25 -12.24 -7.39 -0.52
CA ASP A 25 -11.08 -7.06 -1.36
C ASP A 25 -9.81 -6.71 -0.59
N ARG A 26 -9.83 -6.88 0.73
CA ARG A 26 -8.64 -6.69 1.56
C ARG A 26 -7.75 -7.91 1.35
N VAL A 27 -6.81 -7.82 0.42
CA VAL A 27 -5.62 -8.68 0.48
C VAL A 27 -4.95 -8.33 1.82
N PRO A 28 -4.81 -9.29 2.76
CA PRO A 28 -4.16 -9.03 4.03
C PRO A 28 -2.76 -8.45 3.78
N ILE A 29 -2.38 -7.42 4.54
CA ILE A 29 -1.13 -6.64 4.39
C ILE A 29 0.13 -7.52 4.54
N PHE A 30 -0.02 -8.78 4.94
CA PHE A 30 1.05 -9.77 5.00
C PHE A 30 0.55 -11.13 4.50
N THR A 31 0.69 -11.39 3.21
CA THR A 31 0.80 -12.76 2.73
C THR A 31 2.24 -12.99 2.27
N LYS A 32 3.09 -13.48 3.19
CA LYS A 32 4.33 -14.18 2.81
C LYS A 32 3.98 -15.10 1.64
N SER A 33 4.74 -15.00 0.54
CA SER A 33 4.59 -15.84 -0.65
C SER A 33 4.24 -17.29 -0.28
N LEU A 34 2.96 -17.65 -0.46
CA LEU A 34 2.42 -18.96 -0.10
C LEU A 34 2.68 -19.93 -1.24
N SER A 35 3.95 -20.22 -1.57
CA SER A 35 4.27 -21.17 -2.63
C SER A 35 3.89 -22.60 -2.21
N ARG A 36 2.58 -22.91 -2.32
CA ARG A 36 1.98 -24.23 -2.10
C ARG A 36 1.72 -24.97 -3.41
N PHE A 37 2.15 -24.41 -4.56
CA PHE A 37 2.02 -25.08 -5.85
C PHE A 37 3.18 -26.04 -6.07
N LYS A 38 2.85 -27.34 -6.04
CA LYS A 38 3.77 -28.43 -6.37
C LYS A 38 3.80 -28.75 -7.88
N ASP A 39 2.82 -28.27 -8.65
CA ASP A 39 2.69 -28.56 -10.08
C ASP A 39 3.19 -27.39 -10.95
N TRP A 40 4.08 -27.71 -11.89
CA TRP A 40 4.58 -26.80 -12.92
C TRP A 40 3.47 -26.15 -13.75
N LYS A 41 2.37 -26.87 -14.03
CA LYS A 41 1.24 -26.34 -14.81
C LYS A 41 0.57 -25.16 -14.10
N ASP A 42 0.45 -25.26 -12.77
CA ASP A 42 -0.14 -24.21 -11.95
C ASP A 42 0.72 -22.95 -11.93
N LEU A 43 2.03 -23.12 -11.80
CA LEU A 43 3.00 -22.02 -11.88
C LEU A 43 2.94 -21.32 -13.25
N LYS A 44 2.90 -22.08 -14.35
CA LYS A 44 2.81 -21.52 -15.70
C LYS A 44 1.51 -20.79 -15.96
N GLN A 45 0.39 -21.32 -15.47
CA GLN A 45 -0.89 -20.63 -15.58
C GLN A 45 -0.89 -19.32 -14.79
N MET A 46 -0.38 -19.33 -13.56
CA MET A 46 -0.23 -18.13 -12.73
C MET A 46 0.64 -17.08 -13.42
N GLU A 47 1.82 -17.48 -13.91
CA GLU A 47 2.70 -16.62 -14.69
C GLU A 47 1.99 -16.04 -15.91
N SER A 48 1.23 -16.84 -16.64
CA SER A 48 0.47 -16.39 -17.82
C SER A 48 -0.56 -15.33 -17.45
N TRP A 49 -1.36 -15.56 -16.39
CA TRP A 49 -2.36 -14.58 -15.92
C TRP A 49 -1.72 -13.26 -15.50
N VAL A 50 -0.66 -13.32 -14.70
CA VAL A 50 0.08 -12.13 -14.25
C VAL A 50 0.73 -11.43 -15.44
N ASN A 51 1.28 -12.19 -16.39
CA ASN A 51 1.99 -11.62 -17.53
C ASN A 51 1.09 -10.87 -18.49
N ARG A 52 -0.13 -11.39 -18.70
CA ARG A 52 -1.16 -10.81 -19.56
C ARG A 52 -2.05 -9.78 -18.85
N ASP A 53 -1.74 -9.44 -17.60
CA ASP A 53 -2.57 -8.57 -16.75
C ASP A 53 -4.04 -8.99 -16.72
N ALA A 54 -4.28 -10.30 -16.55
CA ALA A 54 -5.63 -10.88 -16.60
C ALA A 54 -6.60 -10.15 -15.66
N SER A 55 -7.86 -10.05 -16.06
CA SER A 55 -8.86 -9.41 -15.21
C SER A 55 -9.18 -10.29 -14.00
N ARG A 56 -9.61 -9.65 -12.91
CA ARG A 56 -10.11 -10.36 -11.72
C ARG A 56 -11.21 -11.35 -12.09
N LYS A 57 -12.15 -10.92 -12.93
CA LYS A 57 -13.28 -11.73 -13.41
C LYS A 57 -12.77 -12.99 -14.13
N THR A 58 -11.79 -12.84 -15.01
CA THR A 58 -11.18 -13.97 -15.75
C THR A 58 -10.60 -15.00 -14.80
N VAL A 59 -9.86 -14.58 -13.77
CA VAL A 59 -9.23 -15.50 -12.83
C VAL A 59 -10.25 -16.12 -11.87
N LEU A 60 -11.25 -15.36 -11.40
CA LEU A 60 -12.35 -15.90 -10.61
C LEU A 60 -13.12 -16.99 -11.38
N GLN A 61 -13.37 -16.77 -12.68
CA GLN A 61 -14.00 -17.77 -13.54
C GLN A 61 -13.14 -19.01 -13.70
N ALA A 62 -11.85 -18.84 -14.01
CA ALA A 62 -10.93 -19.96 -14.18
C ALA A 62 -10.73 -20.79 -12.90
N LEU A 63 -10.90 -20.18 -11.72
CA LEU A 63 -10.78 -20.84 -10.43
C LEU A 63 -12.10 -21.40 -9.87
N GLY A 64 -13.20 -21.26 -10.62
CA GLY A 64 -14.53 -21.70 -10.16
C GLY A 64 -15.08 -20.87 -9.00
N LEU A 65 -14.61 -19.64 -8.82
CA LEU A 65 -15.00 -18.74 -7.73
C LEU A 65 -16.10 -17.73 -8.13
N THR A 66 -16.64 -17.86 -9.34
CA THR A 66 -17.65 -16.91 -9.86
C THR A 66 -18.93 -17.01 -9.05
N GLY A 67 -19.44 -15.87 -8.59
CA GLY A 67 -20.68 -15.78 -7.81
C GLY A 67 -20.52 -16.12 -6.32
N LEU A 68 -19.37 -16.66 -5.90
CA LEU A 68 -19.08 -16.87 -4.48
C LEU A 68 -18.80 -15.53 -3.80
N LYS A 69 -19.34 -15.36 -2.59
CA LYS A 69 -19.13 -14.18 -1.72
C LYS A 69 -19.00 -14.62 -0.27
N GLY A 70 -18.51 -13.72 0.57
CA GLY A 70 -18.45 -13.86 2.03
C GLY A 70 -17.68 -15.11 2.45
N PHE A 71 -18.30 -15.86 3.35
CA PHE A 71 -17.74 -17.11 3.86
C PHE A 71 -17.51 -18.14 2.74
N ALA A 72 -18.44 -18.27 1.80
CA ALA A 72 -18.35 -19.24 0.71
C ALA A 72 -17.13 -18.97 -0.19
N LEU A 73 -16.81 -17.71 -0.46
CA LEU A 73 -15.60 -17.34 -1.20
C LEU A 73 -14.34 -17.62 -0.37
N ARG A 74 -14.29 -17.13 0.87
CA ARG A 74 -13.08 -17.15 1.70
C ARG A 74 -12.60 -18.56 2.08
N TYR A 75 -13.54 -19.49 2.27
CA TYR A 75 -13.24 -20.87 2.65
C TYR A 75 -13.12 -21.81 1.45
N HIS A 76 -13.31 -21.33 0.22
CA HIS A 76 -13.11 -22.14 -0.97
C HIS A 76 -11.62 -22.51 -1.13
N HIS A 77 -11.34 -23.77 -1.49
CA HIS A 77 -9.97 -24.28 -1.61
C HIS A 77 -9.10 -23.47 -2.60
N ASN A 78 -9.70 -22.93 -3.67
CA ASN A 78 -9.02 -22.08 -4.65
C ASN A 78 -8.89 -20.60 -4.26
N TYR A 79 -9.45 -20.15 -3.14
CA TYR A 79 -9.40 -18.74 -2.75
C TYR A 79 -7.98 -18.25 -2.51
N ASN A 80 -7.13 -19.07 -1.90
CA ASN A 80 -5.72 -18.73 -1.68
C ASN A 80 -4.96 -18.53 -3.01
N ARG A 81 -5.29 -19.31 -4.05
CA ARG A 81 -4.71 -19.15 -5.39
C ARG A 81 -5.14 -17.83 -6.03
N PHE A 82 -6.39 -17.43 -5.81
CA PHE A 82 -6.89 -16.14 -6.25
C PHE A 82 -6.17 -14.98 -5.53
N LEU A 83 -5.94 -15.07 -4.22
CA LEU A 83 -5.17 -14.08 -3.46
C LEU A 83 -3.72 -13.98 -3.94
N GLU A 84 -3.08 -15.11 -4.23
CA GLU A 84 -1.72 -15.12 -4.77
C GLU A 84 -1.64 -14.46 -6.15
N PHE A 85 -2.63 -14.68 -7.01
CA PHE A 85 -2.73 -13.97 -8.29
C PHE A 85 -2.81 -12.45 -8.08
N LEU A 86 -3.66 -11.98 -7.17
CA LEU A 86 -3.77 -10.54 -6.87
C LEU A 86 -2.44 -9.97 -6.37
N SER A 87 -1.77 -10.68 -5.46
CA SER A 87 -0.45 -10.29 -4.94
C SER A 87 0.59 -10.19 -6.05
N LYS A 88 0.78 -11.25 -6.84
CA LYS A 88 1.79 -11.27 -7.93
C LYS A 88 1.50 -10.24 -9.01
N ARG A 89 0.22 -10.00 -9.32
CA ARG A 89 -0.18 -8.96 -10.27
C ARG A 89 0.17 -7.57 -9.73
N GLU A 90 -0.05 -7.32 -8.44
CA GLU A 90 0.33 -6.07 -7.78
C GLU A 90 1.85 -5.90 -7.74
N ASP A 91 2.61 -6.92 -7.37
CA ASP A 91 4.08 -6.91 -7.37
C ASP A 91 4.65 -6.58 -8.75
N LYS A 92 4.10 -7.21 -9.81
CA LYS A 92 4.48 -6.92 -11.20
C LYS A 92 4.15 -5.47 -11.56
N ARG A 93 3.00 -4.95 -11.12
CA ARG A 93 2.63 -3.55 -11.34
C ARG A 93 3.62 -2.61 -10.65
N PHE A 94 3.97 -2.86 -9.39
CA PHE A 94 4.94 -2.05 -8.66
C PHE A 94 6.33 -2.09 -9.30
N THR A 95 6.79 -3.28 -9.72
CA THR A 95 8.06 -3.43 -10.44
C THR A 95 8.09 -2.57 -11.71
N ARG A 96 7.01 -2.57 -12.51
CA ARG A 96 6.90 -1.70 -13.70
C ARG A 96 6.90 -0.20 -13.32
N MET A 97 6.19 0.17 -12.26
CA MET A 97 6.13 1.56 -11.80
C MET A 97 7.50 2.06 -11.34
N ILE A 98 8.24 1.24 -10.59
CA ILE A 98 9.63 1.52 -10.16
C ILE A 98 10.55 1.63 -11.38
N ALA A 99 10.47 0.70 -12.34
CA ALA A 99 11.26 0.74 -13.57
C ALA A 99 10.97 2.01 -14.41
N ASN A 100 9.72 2.47 -14.39
CA ASN A 100 9.28 3.71 -15.03
C ASN A 100 9.51 4.97 -14.16
N LYS A 101 10.29 4.86 -13.08
CA LYS A 101 10.68 5.97 -12.18
C LYS A 101 9.50 6.70 -11.54
N VAL A 102 8.38 6.01 -11.30
CA VAL A 102 7.26 6.57 -10.53
C VAL A 102 7.70 6.68 -9.07
N THR A 103 7.74 7.88 -8.51
CA THR A 103 8.18 8.08 -7.11
C THR A 103 7.04 7.88 -6.12
N THR A 104 7.34 7.68 -4.84
CA THR A 104 6.30 7.68 -3.79
C THR A 104 5.59 9.04 -3.75
N THR A 105 6.36 10.13 -3.88
CA THR A 105 5.84 11.50 -3.85
C THR A 105 4.85 11.77 -4.98
N SER A 106 5.10 11.26 -6.19
CA SER A 106 4.16 11.46 -7.29
C SER A 106 2.81 10.79 -7.00
N ILE A 107 2.82 9.56 -6.46
CA ILE A 107 1.57 8.89 -6.04
C ILE A 107 0.90 9.65 -4.89
N TRP A 108 1.67 10.12 -3.92
CA TRP A 108 1.15 10.89 -2.79
C TRP A 108 0.37 12.13 -3.26
N GLN A 109 0.95 12.86 -4.21
CA GLN A 109 0.37 14.06 -4.81
C GLN A 109 -0.84 13.72 -5.70
N ASP A 110 -0.71 12.73 -6.60
CA ASP A 110 -1.78 12.31 -7.52
C ASP A 110 -3.03 11.85 -6.76
N TYR A 111 -2.82 11.14 -5.65
CA TYR A 111 -3.90 10.67 -4.79
C TYR A 111 -4.42 11.73 -3.83
N LYS A 112 -3.78 12.91 -3.80
CA LYS A 112 -4.13 14.06 -2.96
C LYS A 112 -4.18 13.67 -1.48
N LEU A 113 -3.25 12.81 -1.04
CA LEU A 113 -3.28 12.23 0.31
C LEU A 113 -3.08 13.27 1.41
N MET A 114 -2.37 14.36 1.11
CA MET A 114 -2.24 15.53 1.99
C MET A 114 -3.57 16.24 2.27
N LYS A 115 -4.58 16.12 1.40
CA LYS A 115 -5.89 16.78 1.57
C LYS A 115 -6.84 15.97 2.45
N LEU A 116 -6.47 14.74 2.78
CA LEU A 116 -7.24 13.88 3.67
C LEU A 116 -6.82 14.15 5.11
N SER A 117 -7.80 14.23 6.02
CA SER A 117 -7.54 14.14 7.46
C SER A 117 -6.85 12.80 7.76
N GLU A 118 -6.15 12.71 8.90
CA GLU A 118 -5.46 11.48 9.30
C GLU A 118 -6.39 10.25 9.29
N LEU A 119 -7.57 10.37 9.91
CA LEU A 119 -8.59 9.31 9.91
C LEU A 119 -9.12 9.01 8.49
N GLY A 120 -9.30 10.05 7.67
CA GLY A 120 -9.71 9.89 6.28
C GLY A 120 -8.63 9.20 5.43
N ARG A 121 -7.35 9.43 5.76
CA ARG A 121 -6.19 8.86 5.11
C ARG A 121 -6.07 7.38 5.45
N THR A 122 -6.12 6.98 6.72
CA THR A 122 -5.99 5.56 7.12
C THR A 122 -7.09 4.66 6.55
N ARG A 123 -8.31 5.19 6.39
CA ARG A 123 -9.44 4.46 5.79
C ARG A 123 -9.45 4.49 4.25
N SER A 124 -8.57 5.28 3.63
CA SER A 124 -8.55 5.48 2.18
C SER A 124 -7.93 4.29 1.45
N ARG A 125 -8.65 3.73 0.47
CA ARG A 125 -8.09 2.73 -0.47
C ARG A 125 -6.86 3.26 -1.20
N LYS A 126 -6.83 4.57 -1.51
CA LYS A 126 -5.69 5.23 -2.15
C LYS A 126 -4.46 5.24 -1.23
N PHE A 127 -4.67 5.51 0.06
CA PHE A 127 -3.58 5.47 1.03
C PHE A 127 -3.08 4.04 1.26
N GLN A 128 -3.97 3.05 1.32
CA GLN A 128 -3.58 1.64 1.43
C GLN A 128 -2.75 1.18 0.22
N PHE A 129 -3.13 1.59 -0.99
CA PHE A 129 -2.32 1.37 -2.19
C PHE A 129 -0.96 2.07 -2.08
N TYR A 130 -0.95 3.34 -1.67
CA TYR A 130 0.29 4.10 -1.45
C TYR A 130 1.22 3.38 -0.47
N MET A 131 0.72 2.88 0.67
CA MET A 131 1.54 2.17 1.66
C MET A 131 2.16 0.90 1.09
N ARG A 132 1.40 0.11 0.31
CA ARG A 132 1.94 -1.09 -0.35
C ARG A 132 2.99 -0.73 -1.39
N TYR A 133 2.75 0.32 -2.18
CA TYR A 133 3.72 0.80 -3.16
C TYR A 133 4.99 1.35 -2.51
N ALA A 134 4.85 2.23 -1.51
CA ALA A 134 5.97 2.82 -0.80
C ALA A 134 6.84 1.76 -0.14
N LYS A 135 6.23 0.68 0.38
CA LYS A 135 6.97 -0.47 0.90
C LYS A 135 7.76 -1.18 -0.22
N ALA A 136 7.13 -1.48 -1.35
CA ALA A 136 7.80 -2.14 -2.47
C ALA A 136 8.94 -1.29 -3.05
N TYR A 137 8.74 0.02 -3.14
CA TYR A 137 9.75 1.00 -3.55
C TYR A 137 10.93 1.00 -2.60
N ASP A 138 10.66 0.99 -1.28
CA ASP A 138 11.68 0.96 -0.25
C ASP A 138 12.44 -0.37 -0.16
N ASP A 139 11.74 -1.49 -0.37
CA ASP A 139 12.37 -2.81 -0.49
C ASP A 139 13.35 -2.86 -1.68
N ASP A 140 12.96 -2.33 -2.84
CA ASP A 140 13.82 -2.27 -4.03
C ASP A 140 15.08 -1.43 -3.79
N ILE A 141 14.94 -0.26 -3.18
CA ILE A 141 16.08 0.60 -2.83
C ILE A 141 17.00 -0.10 -1.83
N PHE A 142 16.45 -0.66 -0.76
CA PHE A 142 17.22 -1.36 0.26
C PHE A 142 17.98 -2.58 -0.30
N LEU A 143 17.43 -3.28 -1.30
CA LEU A 143 18.12 -4.38 -1.96
C LEU A 143 19.28 -3.88 -2.86
N LYS A 144 19.08 -2.75 -3.54
CA LYS A 144 20.11 -2.13 -4.39
C LYS A 144 21.27 -1.55 -3.60
N THR A 145 21.01 -0.96 -2.43
CA THR A 145 22.07 -0.45 -1.55
C THR A 145 22.98 -1.56 -1.04
N LYS A 146 22.45 -2.76 -0.79
CA LYS A 146 23.25 -3.95 -0.46
C LYS A 146 24.11 -4.47 -1.62
N SER A 147 23.73 -4.17 -2.86
CA SER A 147 24.33 -4.75 -4.05
C SER A 147 25.36 -3.85 -4.73
N TYR A 148 25.76 -2.73 -4.10
CA TYR A 148 26.67 -1.70 -4.64
C TYR A 148 26.27 -1.12 -6.02
N SER A 149 25.06 -1.38 -6.50
CA SER A 149 24.51 -0.77 -7.72
C SER A 149 23.93 0.60 -7.37
N GLY A 150 24.82 1.56 -7.14
CA GLY A 150 24.48 2.91 -6.73
C GLY A 150 23.61 3.63 -7.76
N THR A 151 22.35 3.86 -7.40
CA THR A 151 21.61 5.02 -7.90
C THR A 151 21.09 5.75 -6.68
N ALA A 152 21.52 7.00 -6.50
CA ALA A 152 21.01 7.88 -5.47
C ALA A 152 19.51 8.09 -5.75
N ILE A 153 18.65 7.42 -4.99
CA ILE A 153 17.21 7.64 -5.06
C ILE A 153 16.84 8.50 -3.86
N TYR A 154 16.39 9.71 -4.17
CA TYR A 154 15.99 10.69 -3.19
C TYR A 154 14.62 10.31 -2.60
N TYR A 155 14.58 10.07 -1.29
CA TYR A 155 13.35 10.17 -0.52
C TYR A 155 13.06 11.64 -0.27
N GLY A 156 12.44 12.26 -1.26
CA GLY A 156 11.74 13.53 -1.09
C GLY A 156 10.32 13.29 -0.63
N GLY A 157 9.69 14.34 -0.14
CA GLY A 157 8.27 14.30 0.18
C GLY A 157 7.81 15.54 0.90
N THR A 158 6.51 15.72 0.96
CA THR A 158 5.92 16.69 1.90
C THR A 158 6.21 16.24 3.34
N PRO A 159 6.24 17.15 4.34
CA PRO A 159 6.46 16.76 5.73
C PRO A 159 5.56 15.59 6.20
N ASP A 160 4.27 15.63 5.88
CA ASP A 160 3.32 14.55 6.15
C ASP A 160 3.71 13.20 5.52
N GLU A 161 4.26 13.21 4.31
CA GLU A 161 4.69 11.99 3.62
C GLU A 161 5.91 11.40 4.33
N MET A 162 6.84 12.25 4.75
CA MET A 162 8.07 11.85 5.43
C MET A 162 7.78 11.21 6.79
N HIS A 163 6.79 11.71 7.54
CA HIS A 163 6.32 11.05 8.77
C HIS A 163 5.78 9.64 8.50
N VAL A 164 4.98 9.47 7.43
CA VAL A 164 4.47 8.15 7.03
C VAL A 164 5.61 7.20 6.62
N LEU A 165 6.61 7.72 5.89
CA LEU A 165 7.78 6.94 5.49
C LEU A 165 8.66 6.56 6.70
N ALA A 166 8.82 7.44 7.69
CA ALA A 166 9.52 7.12 8.93
C ALA A 166 8.87 5.95 9.67
N GLY A 167 7.53 5.96 9.78
CA GLY A 167 6.77 4.82 10.32
C GLY A 167 6.91 3.55 9.48
N LEU A 168 6.92 3.68 8.16
CA LEU A 168 7.15 2.56 7.25
C LEU A 168 8.52 1.92 7.48
N TRP A 169 9.60 2.71 7.53
CA TRP A 169 10.95 2.20 7.78
C TRP A 169 11.07 1.51 9.15
N ALA A 170 10.46 2.09 10.18
CA ALA A 170 10.44 1.50 11.51
C ALA A 170 9.69 0.15 11.49
N SER A 171 8.51 0.08 10.88
CA SER A 171 7.72 -1.14 10.76
C SER A 171 8.41 -2.24 9.93
N ALA A 172 9.22 -1.84 8.94
CA ALA A 172 10.02 -2.74 8.12
C ALA A 172 11.33 -3.18 8.79
N GLY A 173 11.63 -2.67 10.00
CA GLY A 173 12.86 -3.00 10.73
C GLY A 173 14.12 -2.54 9.99
N ARG A 174 14.05 -1.41 9.28
CA ARG A 174 15.21 -0.89 8.54
C ARG A 174 16.37 -0.55 9.49
N PRO A 175 17.63 -0.79 9.09
CA PRO A 175 18.77 -0.45 9.92
C PRO A 175 18.98 1.07 9.98
N ASN A 176 19.52 1.55 11.11
CA ASN A 176 19.79 2.98 11.34
C ASN A 176 20.60 3.62 10.22
N ASP A 177 21.65 2.95 9.74
CA ASP A 177 22.53 3.53 8.73
C ASP A 177 21.84 3.65 7.36
N TYR A 178 20.93 2.73 7.03
CA TYR A 178 20.07 2.88 5.85
C TYR A 178 19.16 4.10 5.97
N VAL A 179 18.51 4.27 7.13
CA VAL A 179 17.60 5.41 7.33
C VAL A 179 18.36 6.74 7.35
N LYS A 180 19.58 6.77 7.88
CA LYS A 180 20.46 7.93 7.74
C LYS A 180 20.79 8.21 6.27
N TRP A 181 21.13 7.19 5.48
CA TRP A 181 21.43 7.36 4.06
C TRP A 181 20.26 7.94 3.27
N VAL A 182 19.06 7.37 3.40
CA VAL A 182 17.87 7.87 2.69
C VAL A 182 17.47 9.29 3.09
N LEU A 183 17.76 9.68 4.34
CA LEU A 183 17.54 11.04 4.85
C LEU A 183 18.72 12.00 4.59
N ASN A 184 19.78 11.54 3.92
CA ASN A 184 21.02 12.29 3.69
C ASN A 184 21.70 12.77 5.00
N LEU A 185 21.79 11.86 5.97
CA LEU A 185 22.32 12.08 7.33
C LEU A 185 23.54 11.20 7.67
N GLU A 186 24.13 10.47 6.72
CA GLU A 186 25.20 9.50 6.98
C GLU A 186 26.36 10.08 7.79
N ASN A 187 26.82 11.27 7.38
CA ASN A 187 27.92 12.00 7.99
C ASN A 187 27.44 13.15 8.88
N ALA A 188 26.14 13.19 9.22
CA ALA A 188 25.59 14.27 10.02
C ALA A 188 26.10 14.20 11.47
N PRO A 189 26.55 15.32 12.06
CA PRO A 189 26.95 15.35 13.46
C PRO A 189 25.75 15.04 14.38
N ARG A 190 26.02 14.56 15.59
CA ARG A 190 24.99 14.18 16.59
C ARG A 190 23.89 15.23 16.77
N ARG A 191 24.23 16.52 16.70
CA ARG A 191 23.25 17.62 16.77
C ARG A 191 22.22 17.55 15.64
N LYS A 192 22.66 17.44 14.38
CA LYS A 192 21.77 17.34 13.21
C LYS A 192 20.91 16.09 13.23
N LEU A 193 21.44 14.97 13.75
CA LEU A 193 20.65 13.74 13.92
C LEU A 193 19.50 13.95 14.92
N ARG A 194 19.75 14.66 16.03
CA ARG A 194 18.72 14.98 17.05
C ARG A 194 17.68 15.98 16.55
N GLU A 195 18.07 16.90 15.67
CA GLU A 195 17.20 17.93 15.12
C GLU A 195 16.33 17.44 13.96
N ASN A 196 16.66 16.30 13.33
CA ASN A 196 15.87 15.77 12.22
C ASN A 196 14.60 15.07 12.72
N PRO A 197 13.39 15.61 12.48
CA PRO A 197 12.15 15.07 13.06
C PRO A 197 11.83 13.66 12.56
N TYR A 198 12.11 13.34 11.30
CA TYR A 198 11.78 12.04 10.70
C TYR A 198 12.71 10.93 11.23
N TYR A 199 13.99 11.24 11.44
CA TYR A 199 14.92 10.31 12.05
C TYR A 199 14.56 10.05 13.52
N GLN A 200 14.19 11.09 14.27
CA GLN A 200 13.74 10.94 15.66
C GLN A 200 12.45 10.11 15.76
N GLU A 201 11.49 10.32 14.86
CA GLU A 201 10.27 9.53 14.82
C GLU A 201 10.57 8.06 14.52
N PHE A 202 11.37 7.77 13.49
CA PHE A 202 11.83 6.41 13.17
C PHE A 202 12.44 5.72 14.39
N LEU A 203 13.37 6.36 15.09
CA LEU A 203 13.98 5.82 16.32
C LEU A 203 12.96 5.56 17.43
N SER A 204 11.97 6.46 17.57
CA SER A 204 10.93 6.33 18.59
C SER A 204 10.03 5.13 18.35
N LEU A 205 9.79 4.80 17.07
CA LEU A 205 8.92 3.69 16.64
C LEU A 205 9.64 2.33 16.65
N GLN A 206 10.96 2.30 16.59
CA GLN A 206 11.74 1.07 16.75
C GLN A 206 11.74 0.53 18.19
N ASN A 207 11.36 1.35 19.17
CA ASN A 207 11.26 0.94 20.57
C ASN A 207 9.81 0.49 20.89
N PRO A 208 9.55 -0.82 21.03
CA PRO A 208 8.20 -1.41 21.02
C PRO A 208 7.29 -1.00 22.19
N LYS A 209 7.76 -0.23 23.17
CA LYS A 209 6.93 0.28 24.28
C LYS A 209 5.90 1.35 23.87
N LYS A 210 6.00 1.92 22.66
CA LYS A 210 5.10 2.99 22.18
C LYS A 210 4.12 2.61 21.06
N TRP A 211 4.27 1.45 20.41
CA TRP A 211 3.44 1.08 19.25
C TRP A 211 2.13 0.37 19.62
N ASN A 212 2.09 -0.33 20.77
CA ASN A 212 0.89 -1.04 21.21
C ASN A 212 -0.33 -0.11 21.38
N SER A 213 -0.12 1.17 21.67
CA SER A 213 -1.17 2.18 21.79
C SER A 213 -1.71 2.70 20.44
N VAL A 214 -0.99 2.52 19.33
CA VAL A 214 -1.49 2.88 17.98
C VAL A 214 -2.27 1.73 17.37
N THR A 215 -1.89 0.48 17.67
CA THR A 215 -2.59 -0.71 17.18
C THR A 215 -3.87 -1.04 17.95
N GLU A 216 -3.95 -0.72 19.26
CA GLU A 216 -5.18 -0.90 20.06
C GLU A 216 -6.31 0.08 19.70
N VAL A 217 -5.98 1.21 19.06
CA VAL A 217 -6.99 2.14 18.52
C VAL A 217 -7.51 1.70 17.14
N LEU A 218 -6.87 0.69 16.54
CA LEU A 218 -7.16 0.17 15.19
C LEU A 218 -7.67 -1.28 15.17
N SER A 219 -7.88 -1.89 16.33
CA SER A 219 -8.60 -3.17 16.53
C SER A 219 -10.04 -2.94 16.97
#